data_AF-A0A1C6GI45-F1
#
_entry.id   AF-A0A1C6GI45-F1
#
_cell.length_a   1.000
_cell.length_b   1.000
_cell.length_c   1.000
_cell.angle_alpha   90.00
_cell.angle_beta   90.00
_cell.angle_gamma   90.00
#
_symmetry.space_group_name_H-M   'P 1'
#
loop_
_entity.id
_entity.type
_entity.pdbx_description
1 polymer ?
#
loop_
_entity_poly.entity_id
_entity_poly.type
_entity_poly.pdbx_seq_one_letter_code
_entity_poly.pdbx_strand_id
1 'polypeptide(L)' 'MRCLLCKSTTENKYTNYIADLGNRIIVIHNIPTQVCSQCGEKSYSFDVSVRIQELINQVKDIISGIA' A
#
# COMPACT_ATOMS: atom_id res chain seq x y z
N MET A 1 1.75 -15.78 -7.82
CA MET A 1 0.38 -15.82 -7.26
C MET A 1 -0.61 -15.54 -8.39
N ARG A 2 -1.89 -15.86 -8.20
CA ARG A 2 -2.97 -15.42 -9.10
C ARG A 2 -3.67 -14.22 -8.48
N CYS A 3 -4.07 -13.29 -9.32
CA CYS A 3 -4.88 -12.13 -8.99
C CYS A 3 -6.22 -12.59 -8.38
N LEU A 4 -6.64 -11.95 -7.29
CA LEU A 4 -7.87 -12.32 -6.58
C LEU A 4 -9.11 -11.87 -7.36
N LEU A 5 -8.99 -10.76 -8.12
CA LEU A 5 -10.08 -10.21 -8.92
C LEU A 5 -10.29 -10.94 -10.25
N CYS A 6 -9.24 -11.08 -11.08
CA CYS A 6 -9.34 -11.60 -12.45
C CYS A 6 -8.65 -12.95 -12.69
N LYS A 7 -8.03 -13.55 -11.66
CA LYS A 7 -7.37 -14.88 -11.70
C LYS A 7 -6.11 -14.98 -12.59
N SER A 8 -5.70 -13.89 -13.24
CA SER A 8 -4.47 -13.83 -14.04
C SER A 8 -3.20 -13.73 -13.19
N THR A 9 -2.03 -13.78 -13.84
CA THR A 9 -0.73 -13.77 -13.16
C THR A 9 -0.45 -12.41 -12.51
N THR A 10 0.21 -12.43 -11.35
CA THR A 10 0.76 -11.24 -10.69
C THR A 10 2.28 -11.22 -10.78
N GLU A 11 2.85 -10.01 -10.87
CA GLU A 11 4.28 -9.72 -10.95
C GLU A 11 4.70 -8.84 -9.77
N ASN A 12 5.91 -9.07 -9.24
CA ASN A 12 6.45 -8.25 -8.16
C ASN A 12 7.06 -6.97 -8.74
N LYS A 13 6.61 -5.82 -8.24
CA LYS A 13 7.07 -4.48 -8.62
C LYS A 13 7.21 -3.61 -7.38
N TYR A 14 8.01 -2.55 -7.48
CA TYR A 14 8.01 -1.48 -6.49
C TYR A 14 7.01 -0.41 -6.94
N THR A 15 6.04 -0.09 -6.09
CA THR A 15 5.03 0.92 -6.41
C THR A 15 4.82 1.88 -5.24
N ASN A 16 4.11 2.98 -5.48
CA ASN A 16 3.72 3.90 -4.43
C ASN A 16 2.40 3.46 -3.82
N TYR A 17 2.33 3.46 -2.49
CA TYR A 17 1.12 3.29 -1.71
C TYR A 17 0.56 4.67 -1.35
N ILE A 18 -0.73 4.88 -1.61
CA ILE A 18 -1.43 6.13 -1.34
C ILE A 18 -2.53 5.85 -0.32
N ALA A 19 -2.40 6.40 0.88
CA ALA A 19 -3.44 6.41 1.90
C ALA A 19 -4.17 7.74 1.84
N ASP A 20 -5.46 7.69 1.55
CA ASP A 20 -6.36 8.84 1.66
C ASP A 20 -7.02 8.83 3.06
N LEU A 21 -6.79 9.90 3.82
CA LEU A 21 -7.37 10.12 5.14
C LEU A 21 -8.46 11.22 5.11
N GLY A 22 -9.04 11.50 3.94
CA GLY A 22 -10.04 12.54 3.70
C GLY A 22 -9.40 13.92 3.51
N ASN A 23 -8.91 14.51 4.61
CA ASN A 23 -8.29 15.84 4.57
C ASN A 23 -6.78 15.81 4.34
N ARG A 24 -6.18 14.61 4.35
CA ARG A 24 -4.72 14.41 4.27
C ARG A 24 -4.45 13.18 3.41
N ILE A 25 -3.39 13.25 2.61
CA ILE A 25 -2.92 12.13 1.80
C ILE A 25 -1.52 11.76 2.27
N ILE A 26 -1.29 10.47 2.51
CA ILE A 26 0.03 9.92 2.80
C ILE A 26 0.48 9.12 1.58
N VAL A 27 1.64 9.47 1.03
CA VAL A 27 2.26 8.73 -0.08
C VAL A 27 3.52 8.05 0.44
N ILE A 28 3.56 6.72 0.33
CA ILE A 28 4.72 5.89 0.71
C ILE A 28 5.32 5.31 -0.57
N HIS A 29 6.56 5.66 -0.86
CA HIS A 29 7.27 5.23 -2.05
C HIS A 29 7.95 3.88 -1.88
N ASN A 30 8.23 3.21 -3.00
CA ASN A 30 9.04 1.99 -3.07
C ASN A 30 8.49 0.82 -2.22
N ILE A 31 7.19 0.59 -2.27
CA ILE A 31 6.55 -0.54 -1.61
C ILE A 31 6.64 -1.80 -2.50
N PRO A 32 7.18 -2.92 -1.99
CA PRO A 32 7.08 -4.22 -2.66
C PRO A 32 5.62 -4.60 -2.86
N THR A 33 5.19 -4.69 -4.11
CA THR A 33 3.79 -4.85 -4.50
C THR A 33 3.67 -5.97 -5.52
N GLN A 34 2.67 -6.82 -5.36
CA GLN A 34 2.24 -7.74 -6.41
C GLN A 34 1.21 -7.02 -7.28
N VAL A 35 1.53 -6.83 -8.56
CA VAL A 35 0.66 -6.14 -9.50
C VAL A 35 0.13 -7.16 -10.51
N CYS A 36 -1.17 -7.21 -10.75
CA CYS A 36 -1.74 -8.03 -11.81
C CYS A 36 -1.39 -7.42 -13.17
N SER A 37 -0.84 -8.24 -14.07
CA SER A 37 -0.46 -7.81 -15.42
C SER A 37 -1.66 -7.51 -16.34
N GLN A 38 -2.88 -7.91 -15.97
CA GLN A 38 -4.09 -7.72 -16.77
C GLN A 38 -4.99 -6.60 -16.24
N CYS A 39 -5.41 -6.67 -14.98
CA CYS A 39 -6.35 -5.69 -14.41
C CYS A 39 -5.67 -4.58 -13.59
N GLY A 40 -4.37 -4.70 -13.31
CA GLY A 40 -3.63 -3.72 -12.50
C GLY A 40 -3.90 -3.79 -10.99
N GLU A 41 -4.63 -4.81 -10.51
CA GLU A 41 -4.85 -5.00 -9.07
C GLU A 41 -3.50 -5.07 -8.32
N LYS A 42 -3.41 -4.35 -7.20
CA LYS A 42 -2.23 -4.31 -6.34
C LYS A 42 -2.53 -5.05 -5.04
N SER A 43 -1.70 -6.04 -4.72
CA SER A 43 -1.73 -6.75 -3.46
C SER A 43 -0.37 -6.67 -2.76
N TYR A 44 -0.38 -6.81 -1.44
CA TYR A 44 0.80 -6.73 -0.58
C TYR A 44 0.90 -8.00 0.25
N SER A 45 2.11 -8.39 0.62
CA SER A 45 2.26 -9.46 1.62
C SER A 45 1.76 -8.99 2.99
N PHE A 46 1.53 -9.95 3.88
CA PHE A 46 1.14 -9.64 5.25
C PHE A 46 2.17 -8.72 5.94
N ASP A 47 3.45 -9.06 5.87
CA ASP A 47 4.54 -8.29 6.50
C ASP A 47 4.63 -6.86 5.95
N VAL A 48 4.47 -6.70 4.63
CA VAL A 48 4.48 -5.37 3.99
C VAL A 48 3.27 -4.56 4.45
N SER A 49 2.10 -5.19 4.57
CA SER A 49 0.87 -4.53 5.02
C SER A 49 0.99 -4.05 6.47
N VAL A 50 1.54 -4.87 7.36
CA VAL A 50 1.81 -4.49 8.76
C VAL A 50 2.72 -3.26 8.81
N ARG A 51 3.81 -3.27 8.05
CA ARG A 51 4.78 -2.17 8.04
C ARG A 51 4.21 -0.88 7.44
N ILE A 52 3.37 -0.96 6.42
CA ILE A 52 2.61 0.19 5.89
C ILE A 52 1.74 0.78 7.00
N GLN A 53 1.01 -0.07 7.74
CA GLN A 53 0.14 0.38 8.81
C GLN A 53 0.91 1.05 9.96
N GLU A 54 2.06 0.50 10.35
CA GLU A 54 2.96 1.09 11.35
C GLU A 54 3.41 2.50 10.93
N LEU A 55 3.83 2.67 9.67
CA LEU A 55 4.23 3.98 9.13
C LEU A 55 3.08 4.98 9.15
N ILE A 56 1.88 4.55 8.73
CA ILE A 56 0.70 5.41 8.76
C ILE A 56 0.36 5.83 10.20
N ASN A 57 0.44 4.92 11.17
CA ASN A 57 0.17 5.22 12.57
C ASN A 57 1.18 6.21 13.15
N GLN A 58 2.48 6.02 12.90
CA GLN A 58 3.52 6.96 13.34
C GLN A 58 3.28 8.37 12.79
N VAL A 59 2.91 8.49 11.51
CA VAL A 59 2.58 9.78 10.90
C VAL A 59 1.33 10.39 11.53
N LYS A 60 0.29 9.59 11.82
CA LYS A 60 -0.91 10.08 12.51
C LYS A 60 -0.60 10.59 13.91
N ASP A 61 0.25 9.90 14.67
CA ASP A 61 0.63 10.30 16.02
C ASP A 61 1.39 11.64 16.01
N ILE A 62 2.35 11.80 15.08
CA ILE A 62 3.08 13.06 14.89
C ILE A 62 2.11 14.21 14.60
N ILE A 63 1.17 14.02 13.68
CA ILE A 63 0.26 15.10 13.30
C ILE A 63 -0.74 15.42 14.43
N SER A 64 -1.15 14.42 15.21
CA SER A 64 -2.07 14.63 16.35
C SER A 64 -1.44 15.47 17.46
N GLY A 65 -0.12 15.41 17.64
CA GLY A 65 0.62 16.24 18.58
C GLY A 65 0.90 17.68 18.12
N ILE A 66 0.52 18.05 16.89
CA ILE A 66 0.73 19.39 16.30
C ILE A 66 -0.59 20.20 16.28
N ALA A 67 -1.72 19.58 16.69
CA ALA A 67 -3.04 20.20 16.77
C ALA A 67 -3.29 20.88 18.12
#